data_AF-A0A847HNF7-F1
#
_entry.id   AF-A0A847HNF7-F1
#
_cell.length_a   1.000
_cell.length_b   1.000
_cell.length_c   1.000
_cell.angle_alpha   90.00
_cell.angle_beta   90.00
_cell.angle_gamma   90.00
#
_symmetry.space_group_name_H-M   'P 1'
#
loop_
_entity.id
_entity.type
_entity.pdbx_description
1 polymer ?
#
loop_
_entity_poly.entity_id
_entity_poly.type
_entity_poly.pdbx_seq_one_letter_code
_entity_poly.pdbx_strand_id
1 'polypeptide(L)'
;MSEEMNCPACGFANSSEFSFCRRCGSLLEEYSNEPEQKLELTLSSPGPKKGPTLIEIAIIIAIIGILAAIALPKRPRRSGHSRMKACFANQRVILGAIEMYNMDHNELLHHMDDGVMNLLTSGKYLKYTATCPGSPPGQYINDGDLAQDGLIKCTVHGSPEKPIDPD
;
A
#
# COMPACT_ATOMS: atom_id res chain seq x y z
N MET A 1 -2.55 -42.07 28.98
CA MET A 1 -2.90 -41.02 29.96
C MET A 1 -1.74 -40.04 29.93
N SER A 2 -1.92 -38.88 29.33
CA SER A 2 -0.86 -37.88 29.22
C SER A 2 -0.63 -37.27 30.61
N GLU A 3 0.60 -37.33 31.12
CA GLU A 3 0.94 -36.72 32.41
C GLU A 3 0.93 -35.18 32.25
N GLU A 4 0.19 -34.50 33.11
CA GLU A 4 0.10 -33.04 33.13
C GLU A 4 1.01 -32.49 34.23
N MET A 5 1.79 -31.46 33.88
CA MET A 5 2.66 -30.74 34.80
C MET A 5 2.31 -29.25 34.83
N ASN A 6 2.44 -28.62 35.98
CA ASN A 6 2.21 -27.19 36.11
C ASN A 6 3.50 -26.41 35.86
N CYS A 7 3.40 -25.35 35.06
CA CYS A 7 4.51 -24.45 34.81
C CYS A 7 4.97 -23.75 36.12
N PRO A 8 6.26 -23.79 36.48
CA PRO A 8 6.76 -23.15 37.69
C PRO A 8 6.69 -21.61 37.64
N ALA A 9 6.69 -21.02 36.44
CA ALA A 9 6.67 -19.57 36.29
C ALA A 9 5.26 -18.95 36.38
N CYS A 10 4.22 -19.66 35.91
CA CYS A 10 2.87 -19.09 35.80
C CYS A 10 1.74 -19.99 36.29
N GLY A 11 2.04 -21.21 36.75
CA GLY A 11 1.04 -22.17 37.26
C GLY A 11 0.13 -22.78 36.19
N PHE A 12 0.34 -22.48 34.90
CA PHE A 12 -0.46 -23.04 33.82
C PHE A 12 -0.16 -24.53 33.62
N ALA A 13 -1.21 -25.35 33.54
CA ALA A 13 -1.10 -26.78 33.26
C ALA A 13 -0.64 -27.01 31.82
N ASN A 14 0.41 -27.81 31.66
CA ASN A 14 0.96 -28.18 30.37
C ASN A 14 1.13 -29.69 30.29
N SER A 15 1.10 -30.23 29.07
CA SER A 15 1.48 -31.64 28.87
C SER A 15 2.99 -31.76 29.08
N SER A 16 3.44 -32.88 29.65
CA SER A 16 4.85 -33.23 29.80
C SER A 16 5.61 -33.29 28.46
N GLU A 17 4.91 -33.32 27.33
CA GLU A 17 5.50 -33.27 25.98
C GLU A 17 6.02 -31.88 25.55
N PHE A 18 5.62 -30.80 26.23
CA PHE A 18 6.01 -29.45 25.82
C PHE A 18 7.28 -28.97 26.54
N SER A 19 8.36 -28.71 25.79
CA SER A 19 9.60 -28.12 26.32
C SER A 19 9.43 -26.69 26.88
N PHE A 20 8.35 -26.01 26.47
CA PHE A 20 8.07 -24.63 26.88
C PHE A 20 6.62 -24.49 27.33
N CYS A 21 6.38 -23.60 28.30
CA CYS A 21 5.04 -23.26 28.75
C CYS A 21 4.21 -22.62 27.63
N ARG A 22 3.06 -23.20 27.28
CA ARG A 22 2.13 -22.67 26.26
C ARG A 22 1.49 -21.33 26.63
N ARG A 23 1.63 -20.89 27.87
CA ARG A 23 1.06 -19.62 28.36
C ARG A 23 2.09 -18.51 28.45
N CYS A 24 3.23 -18.76 29.09
CA CYS A 24 4.22 -17.73 29.38
C CYS A 24 5.56 -17.92 28.65
N GLY A 25 5.77 -19.04 27.96
CA GLY A 25 6.99 -19.32 27.22
C GLY A 25 8.21 -19.69 28.08
N SER A 26 8.08 -19.81 29.41
CA SER A 26 9.18 -20.29 30.25
C SER A 26 9.55 -21.73 29.90
N LEU A 27 10.84 -22.06 29.98
CA LEU A 27 11.32 -23.44 29.89
C LEU A 27 10.68 -24.28 31.01
N LEU A 28 10.19 -25.46 30.65
CA LEU A 28 9.75 -26.50 31.58
C LEU A 28 10.90 -27.50 31.69
N GLU A 29 11.96 -27.10 32.37
CA GLU A 29 13.18 -27.89 32.44
C GLU A 29 13.16 -28.81 33.66
N GLU A 30 13.23 -30.10 33.40
CA GLU A 30 14.27 -30.93 34.01
C GLU A 30 14.62 -32.03 33.00
N TYR A 31 15.54 -31.74 32.08
CA TYR A 31 16.25 -32.79 31.33
C TYR A 31 17.30 -33.38 32.28
N SER A 32 16.84 -34.15 33.26
CA SER A 32 17.70 -34.97 34.09
C SER A 32 18.26 -36.11 33.23
N ASN A 33 19.54 -36.01 32.92
CA ASN A 33 20.49 -37.10 32.66
C ASN A 33 19.87 -38.49 32.42
N GLU A 34 19.74 -38.89 31.15
CA GLU A 34 19.74 -40.31 30.79
C GLU A 34 20.95 -40.61 29.87
N PRO A 35 21.53 -41.81 30.03
CA PRO A 35 22.92 -42.09 29.69
C PRO A 35 23.12 -42.15 28.18
N GLU A 36 24.34 -41.82 27.75
CA GLU A 36 24.81 -41.97 26.38
C GLU A 36 24.50 -43.38 25.84
N GLN A 37 23.36 -43.56 25.18
CA GLN A 37 23.14 -44.73 24.35
C GLN A 37 24.02 -44.57 23.12
N LYS A 38 25.16 -45.25 23.19
CA LYS A 38 26.11 -45.49 22.11
C LYS A 38 25.41 -46.19 20.95
N LEU A 39 24.65 -45.43 20.17
CA LEU A 39 24.09 -45.86 18.91
C LEU A 39 25.23 -45.72 17.90
N GLU A 40 25.99 -46.79 17.71
CA GLU A 40 26.86 -46.93 16.54
C GLU A 40 25.95 -47.01 15.30
N LEU A 41 25.45 -45.85 14.85
CA LEU A 41 25.17 -45.66 13.45
C LEU A 41 26.52 -45.83 12.76
N THR A 42 26.70 -46.95 12.09
CA THR A 42 27.56 -47.02 10.92
C THR A 42 27.05 -45.96 9.94
N LEU A 43 27.51 -44.72 10.13
CA LEU A 43 27.49 -43.67 9.15
C LEU A 43 28.23 -44.25 7.96
N SER A 44 27.45 -44.74 6.99
CA SER A 44 27.91 -44.76 5.60
C SER A 44 28.19 -43.31 5.27
N SER A 45 29.44 -42.91 5.52
CA SER A 45 29.94 -41.59 5.23
C SER A 45 29.65 -41.35 3.75
N PRO A 46 28.82 -40.35 3.39
CA PRO A 46 28.77 -39.94 2.00
C PRO A 46 30.19 -39.50 1.68
N GLY A 47 30.86 -40.29 0.82
CA GLY A 47 32.25 -40.05 0.43
C GLY A 47 32.45 -38.59 0.01
N PRO A 48 33.69 -38.08 0.06
CA PRO A 48 34.00 -36.66 -0.02
C PRO A 48 33.26 -36.01 -1.19
N LYS A 49 32.21 -35.26 -0.87
CA LYS A 49 31.47 -34.51 -1.87
C LYS A 49 32.43 -33.45 -2.39
N LYS A 50 32.77 -33.55 -3.68
CA LYS A 50 33.59 -32.54 -4.34
C LYS A 50 32.87 -31.20 -4.18
N GLY A 51 33.55 -30.23 -3.60
CA GLY A 51 33.04 -28.85 -3.51
C GLY A 51 32.81 -28.29 -4.92
N PRO A 52 31.94 -27.28 -5.05
CA PRO A 52 31.67 -26.65 -6.34
C PRO A 52 32.97 -26.14 -6.94
N THR A 53 33.12 -26.38 -8.24
CA THR A 53 34.32 -25.90 -8.95
C THR A 53 34.27 -24.38 -9.11
N LEU A 54 35.43 -23.74 -9.31
CA LEU A 54 35.50 -22.31 -9.61
C LEU A 54 34.65 -21.94 -10.85
N ILE A 55 34.60 -22.84 -11.83
CA ILE A 55 33.81 -22.68 -13.06
C ILE A 55 32.30 -22.71 -12.75
N GLU A 56 31.88 -23.59 -11.86
CA GLU A 56 30.47 -23.75 -11.47
C GLU A 56 29.95 -22.49 -10.76
N ILE A 57 30.76 -21.92 -9.86
CA ILE A 57 30.44 -20.64 -9.20
C ILE A 57 30.41 -19.48 -10.23
N ALA A 58 31.33 -19.47 -11.19
CA ALA A 58 31.39 -18.42 -12.21
C ALA A 58 30.14 -18.39 -13.11
N ILE A 59 29.64 -19.55 -13.53
CA ILE A 59 28.43 -19.66 -14.35
C ILE A 59 27.19 -19.19 -13.57
N ILE A 60 27.09 -19.55 -12.28
CA ILE A 60 25.98 -19.14 -11.43
C ILE A 60 25.92 -17.61 -11.29
N ILE A 61 27.05 -16.98 -11.00
CA ILE A 61 27.12 -15.51 -10.86
C ILE A 61 26.78 -14.83 -12.20
N ALA A 62 27.24 -15.39 -13.32
CA ALA A 62 26.92 -14.88 -14.65
C ALA A 62 25.41 -14.91 -14.93
N ILE A 63 24.74 -16.03 -14.65
CA ILE A 63 23.28 -16.18 -14.85
C ILE A 63 22.50 -15.24 -13.92
N ILE A 64 22.85 -15.17 -12.63
CA ILE A 64 22.21 -14.28 -11.67
C ILE A 64 22.36 -12.81 -12.11
N GLY A 65 23.51 -12.41 -12.64
CA GLY A 65 23.74 -11.07 -13.16
C GLY A 65 22.83 -10.72 -14.35
N ILE A 66 22.67 -11.64 -15.30
CA ILE A 66 21.77 -11.45 -16.46
C ILE A 66 20.32 -11.35 -16.00
N LEU A 67 19.89 -12.25 -15.11
CA LEU A 67 18.52 -12.24 -14.58
C LEU A 67 18.24 -10.95 -13.80
N ALA A 68 19.15 -10.50 -12.95
CA ALA A 68 19.00 -9.27 -12.18
C ALA A 68 18.89 -8.02 -13.07
N ALA A 69 19.60 -7.98 -14.19
CA ALA A 69 19.52 -6.88 -15.16
C ALA A 69 18.14 -6.77 -15.84
N ILE A 70 17.47 -7.90 -16.10
CA ILE A 70 16.13 -7.96 -16.72
C ILE A 70 15.03 -7.81 -15.65
N ALA A 71 15.29 -8.25 -14.42
CA ALA A 71 14.32 -8.33 -13.34
C ALA A 71 13.86 -6.96 -12.78
N LEU A 72 14.51 -5.85 -13.13
CA LEU A 72 14.03 -4.52 -12.76
C LEU A 72 13.00 -4.03 -13.79
N PRO A 73 11.69 -4.11 -13.51
CA PRO A 73 10.70 -3.48 -14.37
C PRO A 73 10.96 -1.97 -14.37
N LYS A 74 11.28 -1.41 -15.54
CA LYS A 74 11.24 0.04 -15.76
C LYS A 74 9.80 0.49 -15.54
N ARG A 75 9.44 0.88 -14.31
CA ARG A 75 8.13 1.47 -14.03
C ARG A 75 8.10 2.82 -14.73
N PRO A 76 7.29 3.02 -15.79
CA PRO A 76 7.14 4.35 -16.35
C PRO A 76 6.59 5.26 -15.25
N ARG A 77 7.12 6.50 -15.18
CA ARG A 77 6.60 7.54 -14.29
C ARG A 77 5.18 7.89 -14.74
N ARG A 78 4.19 7.10 -14.30
CA ARG A 78 2.76 7.29 -14.60
C ARG A 78 2.15 8.49 -13.85
N SER A 79 2.99 9.43 -13.40
CA SER A 79 2.63 10.56 -12.57
C SER A 79 1.66 11.49 -13.30
N GLY A 80 1.88 11.77 -14.58
CA GLY A 80 1.00 12.66 -15.38
C GLY A 80 -0.46 12.18 -15.40
N HIS A 81 -0.67 10.91 -15.77
CA HIS A 81 -2.00 10.32 -15.79
C HIS A 81 -2.63 10.19 -14.40
N SER A 82 -1.84 9.94 -13.35
CA SER A 82 -2.36 9.89 -11.98
C SER A 82 -2.84 11.26 -11.49
N ARG A 83 -2.10 12.32 -11.81
CA ARG A 83 -2.46 13.71 -11.50
C ARG A 83 -3.70 14.15 -12.26
N MET A 84 -3.78 13.82 -13.55
CA MET A 84 -4.96 14.08 -14.38
C MET A 84 -6.21 13.40 -13.79
N LYS A 85 -6.13 12.11 -13.43
CA LYS A 85 -7.26 11.40 -12.80
C LYS A 85 -7.69 12.01 -11.47
N ALA A 86 -6.74 12.42 -10.63
CA ALA A 86 -7.04 13.12 -9.39
C ALA A 86 -7.69 14.50 -9.66
N CYS A 87 -7.24 15.22 -10.69
CA CYS A 87 -7.86 16.46 -11.13
C CYS A 87 -9.33 16.27 -11.54
N PHE A 88 -9.63 15.24 -12.33
CA PHE A 88 -11.01 14.92 -12.75
C PHE A 88 -11.89 14.47 -11.58
N ALA A 89 -11.34 13.75 -10.60
CA ALA A 89 -12.07 13.43 -9.38
C ALA A 89 -12.44 14.71 -8.61
N ASN A 90 -11.51 15.64 -8.45
CA ASN A 90 -11.78 16.94 -7.82
C ASN A 90 -12.86 17.73 -8.56
N GLN A 91 -12.85 17.75 -9.91
CA GLN A 91 -13.88 18.44 -10.71
C GLN A 91 -15.29 17.94 -10.37
N ARG A 92 -15.48 16.63 -10.26
CA ARG A 92 -16.77 16.02 -9.89
C ARG A 92 -17.18 16.37 -8.46
N VAL A 93 -16.23 16.38 -7.53
CA VAL A 93 -16.49 16.75 -6.13
C VAL A 93 -16.89 18.22 -6.02
N ILE A 94 -16.24 19.11 -6.77
CA ILE A 94 -16.60 20.54 -6.80
C ILE A 94 -17.98 20.73 -7.42
N LEU A 95 -18.27 20.08 -8.56
CA LEU A 95 -19.58 20.17 -9.20
C LEU A 95 -20.69 19.69 -8.27
N GLY A 96 -20.55 18.53 -7.65
CA GLY A 96 -21.53 18.03 -6.68
C GLY A 96 -21.68 18.93 -5.44
N ALA A 97 -20.61 19.60 -5.00
CA ALA A 97 -20.69 20.59 -3.93
C ALA A 97 -21.48 21.83 -4.33
N ILE A 98 -21.35 22.29 -5.58
CA ILE A 98 -22.11 23.41 -6.14
C ILE A 98 -23.59 23.03 -6.31
N GLU A 99 -23.88 21.84 -6.83
CA GLU A 99 -25.25 21.31 -6.93
C GLU A 99 -25.92 21.26 -5.55
N MET A 100 -25.21 20.74 -4.54
CA MET A 100 -25.71 20.70 -3.17
C MET A 100 -25.93 22.10 -2.59
N TYR A 101 -25.02 23.06 -2.85
CA TYR A 101 -25.21 24.46 -2.47
C TYR A 101 -26.46 25.07 -3.11
N ASN A 102 -26.64 24.83 -4.41
CA ASN A 102 -27.77 25.33 -5.20
C ASN A 102 -29.12 24.69 -4.78
N MET A 103 -29.11 23.49 -4.19
CA MET A 103 -30.31 22.90 -3.60
C MET A 103 -30.71 23.53 -2.26
N ASP A 104 -29.73 24.02 -1.49
CA ASP A 104 -29.95 24.58 -0.16
C ASP A 104 -30.25 26.10 -0.17
N HIS A 105 -29.94 26.79 -1.26
CA HIS A 105 -30.01 28.25 -1.37
C HIS A 105 -30.95 28.72 -2.49
N ASN A 106 -31.61 29.86 -2.28
CA ASN A 106 -32.44 30.49 -3.32
C ASN A 106 -31.60 31.22 -4.39
N GLU A 107 -30.41 31.72 -4.01
CA GLU A 107 -29.47 32.35 -4.93
C GLU A 107 -28.49 31.31 -5.43
N LEU A 108 -28.65 30.93 -6.69
CA LEU A 108 -27.87 29.86 -7.32
C LEU A 108 -26.52 30.38 -7.80
N LEU A 109 -25.51 29.54 -7.68
CA LEU A 109 -24.22 29.72 -8.31
C LEU A 109 -24.33 29.35 -9.78
N HIS A 110 -24.17 30.35 -10.65
CA HIS A 110 -24.19 30.19 -12.10
C HIS A 110 -22.78 30.05 -12.70
N HIS A 111 -21.78 30.67 -12.06
CA HIS A 111 -20.41 30.74 -12.57
C HIS A 111 -19.39 30.54 -11.45
N MET A 112 -18.21 30.05 -11.83
CA MET A 112 -17.09 29.93 -10.89
C MET A 112 -16.38 31.29 -10.80
N ASP A 113 -16.48 31.95 -9.66
CA ASP A 113 -15.68 33.14 -9.32
C ASP A 113 -14.57 32.80 -8.30
N ASP A 114 -13.73 33.79 -7.98
CA ASP A 114 -12.63 33.63 -7.02
C ASP A 114 -13.12 33.32 -5.59
N GLY A 115 -14.40 33.60 -5.30
CA GLY A 115 -15.02 33.43 -3.99
C GLY A 115 -15.70 32.06 -3.80
N VAL A 116 -16.18 31.42 -4.86
CA VAL A 116 -16.99 30.18 -4.78
C VAL A 116 -16.27 29.09 -4.01
N MET A 117 -14.97 28.85 -4.28
CA MET A 117 -14.23 27.79 -3.59
C MET A 117 -14.13 28.03 -2.08
N ASN A 118 -14.02 29.30 -1.66
CA ASN A 118 -14.02 29.69 -0.25
C ASN A 118 -15.42 29.60 0.35
N LEU A 119 -16.45 30.00 -0.40
CA LEU A 119 -17.86 29.86 -0.02
C LEU A 119 -18.22 28.40 0.24
N LEU A 120 -17.88 27.48 -0.67
CA LEU A 120 -18.15 26.05 -0.54
C LEU A 120 -17.40 25.43 0.65
N THR A 121 -16.18 25.89 0.91
CA THR A 121 -15.38 25.39 2.05
C THR A 121 -15.93 25.92 3.39
N SER A 122 -16.29 27.20 3.46
CA SER A 122 -16.87 27.82 4.67
C SER A 122 -18.29 27.32 4.95
N GLY A 123 -19.09 27.11 3.90
CA GLY A 123 -20.42 26.50 3.95
C GLY A 123 -20.41 24.99 4.20
N LYS A 124 -19.24 24.36 4.35
CA LYS A 124 -19.04 22.92 4.61
C LYS A 124 -19.55 21.98 3.51
N TYR A 125 -19.75 22.49 2.30
CA TYR A 125 -19.99 21.69 1.09
C TYR A 125 -18.70 20.99 0.65
N LEU A 126 -17.54 21.61 0.90
CA LEU A 126 -16.22 21.02 0.72
C LEU A 126 -15.47 20.95 2.05
N LYS A 127 -14.81 19.82 2.31
CA LYS A 127 -13.94 19.66 3.50
C LYS A 127 -12.67 20.49 3.41
N TYR A 128 -12.13 20.65 2.20
CA TYR A 128 -10.93 21.42 1.92
C TYR A 128 -11.05 22.00 0.51
N THR A 129 -10.33 23.10 0.27
CA THR A 129 -10.24 23.72 -1.05
C THR A 129 -9.47 22.80 -2.00
N ALA A 130 -10.16 22.25 -3.00
CA ALA A 130 -9.53 21.36 -3.97
C ALA A 130 -8.55 22.14 -4.87
N THR A 131 -7.33 21.62 -5.01
CA THR A 131 -6.29 22.19 -5.89
C THR A 131 -5.92 21.17 -6.96
N CYS A 132 -5.64 21.66 -8.17
CA CYS A 132 -5.15 20.81 -9.24
C CYS A 132 -3.72 20.31 -8.91
N PRO A 133 -3.45 18.99 -8.96
CA PRO A 133 -2.12 18.43 -8.68
C PRO A 133 -1.13 18.59 -9.83
N GLY A 134 -1.45 19.43 -10.82
CA GLY A 134 -0.58 19.82 -11.92
C GLY A 134 0.62 20.64 -11.41
N SER A 135 1.66 20.71 -12.22
CA SER A 135 2.82 21.56 -11.97
C SER A 135 3.12 22.35 -13.24
N PRO A 136 2.74 23.63 -13.32
CA PRO A 136 2.10 24.45 -12.28
C PRO A 136 0.66 24.01 -11.94
N PRO A 137 0.13 24.35 -10.76
CA PRO A 137 -1.25 24.03 -10.39
C PRO A 137 -2.21 24.79 -11.30
N GLY A 138 -3.15 24.05 -11.89
CA GLY A 138 -4.23 24.62 -12.69
C GLY A 138 -5.37 25.18 -11.86
N GLN A 139 -6.16 26.05 -12.47
CA GLN A 139 -7.40 26.58 -11.90
C GLN A 139 -8.59 25.76 -12.39
N TYR A 140 -9.65 25.73 -11.58
CA TYR A 140 -10.93 25.15 -11.95
C TYR A 140 -11.86 26.27 -12.42
N ILE A 141 -12.45 26.11 -13.59
CA ILE A 141 -13.36 27.07 -14.21
C ILE A 141 -14.62 26.33 -14.65
N ASN A 142 -15.74 27.03 -14.79
CA ASN A 142 -16.95 26.45 -15.35
C ASN A 142 -16.93 26.46 -16.89
N ASP A 143 -17.63 25.50 -17.46
CA ASP A 143 -18.01 25.45 -18.87
C ASP A 143 -19.54 25.38 -18.91
N GLY A 144 -20.19 26.46 -19.33
CA GLY A 144 -21.64 26.61 -19.23
C GLY A 144 -22.14 27.14 -17.87
N ASP A 145 -23.45 27.07 -17.67
CA ASP A 145 -24.15 27.56 -16.47
C ASP A 145 -24.24 26.47 -15.40
N LEU A 146 -23.63 26.72 -14.24
CA LEU A 146 -23.57 25.77 -13.12
C LEU A 146 -24.91 25.55 -12.41
N ALA A 147 -25.90 26.41 -12.63
CA ALA A 147 -27.26 26.17 -12.14
C ALA A 147 -28.06 25.21 -13.03
N GLN A 148 -27.53 24.85 -14.20
CA GLN A 148 -28.17 23.98 -15.18
C GLN A 148 -27.31 22.74 -15.42
N ASP A 149 -26.73 22.59 -16.62
CA ASP A 149 -25.93 21.46 -17.08
C ASP A 149 -24.43 21.78 -17.21
N GLY A 150 -23.99 22.89 -16.61
CA GLY A 150 -22.60 23.32 -16.64
C GLY A 150 -21.64 22.34 -15.97
N LEU A 151 -20.43 22.26 -16.51
CA LEU A 151 -19.38 21.37 -16.03
C LEU A 151 -18.20 22.14 -15.46
N ILE A 152 -17.43 21.50 -14.58
CA ILE A 152 -16.15 22.04 -14.09
C ILE A 152 -15.01 21.48 -14.93
N LYS A 153 -14.21 22.36 -15.52
CA LYS A 153 -12.98 22.01 -16.26
C LYS A 153 -11.75 22.60 -15.57
N CYS A 154 -10.60 21.99 -15.81
CA CYS A 154 -9.31 22.51 -15.35
C CYS A 154 -8.52 23.13 -16.50
N THR A 155 -7.85 24.25 -16.26
CA THR A 155 -7.00 24.92 -17.26
C THR A 155 -5.78 24.10 -17.69
N VAL A 156 -5.34 23.14 -16.87
CA VAL A 156 -4.14 22.30 -17.14
C VAL A 156 -4.51 20.94 -17.72
N HIS A 157 -5.50 20.25 -17.16
CA HIS A 157 -5.85 18.87 -17.56
C HIS A 157 -7.13 18.77 -18.40
N GLY A 158 -7.85 19.88 -18.63
CA GLY A 158 -9.12 19.89 -19.33
C GLY A 158 -10.27 19.32 -18.51
N SER A 159 -11.21 18.67 -19.18
CA SER A 159 -12.36 17.95 -18.60
C SER A 159 -12.27 16.44 -18.88
N PRO A 160 -13.09 15.60 -18.24
CA PRO A 160 -13.07 14.16 -18.50
C PRO A 160 -13.47 13.78 -19.94
N GLU A 161 -14.29 14.62 -20.58
CA GLU A 161 -14.75 14.45 -21.96
C GLU A 161 -13.73 14.96 -22.98
N LYS A 162 -13.02 16.03 -22.62
CA LYS A 162 -11.99 16.65 -23.45
C LYS A 162 -10.70 16.82 -22.62
N PRO A 163 -9.98 15.73 -22.34
CA PRO A 163 -8.74 15.78 -21.58
C PRO A 163 -7.64 16.49 -22.39
N ILE A 164 -6.84 17.30 -21.70
CA ILE A 164 -5.60 17.87 -22.24
C ILE A 164 -4.48 16.96 -21.77
N ASP A 165 -3.85 16.25 -22.71
CA ASP A 165 -2.79 15.28 -22.37
C ASP A 165 -1.57 16.04 -21.82
N PRO A 166 -1.08 15.69 -20.62
CA PRO A 166 0.18 16.22 -20.12
C PRO A 166 1.32 15.51 -20.86
N ASP A 167 1.94 16.19 -21.83
CA ASP A 167 3.17 15.74 -22.51
C ASP A 167 4.23 15.18 -21.53
#